data_AF-A0A9E1EKW9-F1
#
_entry.id   AF-A0A9E1EKW9-F1
#
_cell.length_a   1.000
_cell.length_b   1.000
_cell.length_c   1.000
_cell.angle_alpha   90.00
_cell.angle_beta   90.00
_cell.angle_gamma   90.00
#
_symmetry.space_group_name_H-M   'P 1'
#
loop_
_entity.id
_entity.type
_entity.pdbx_description
1 polymer ?
#
loop_
_entity_poly.entity_id
_entity_poly.type
_entity_poly.pdbx_seq_one_letter_code
_entity_poly.pdbx_strand_id
1 'polypeptide(L)'
;MAYKLLKKEGHARRGEFQTVHGTVQTPCFMNVATAGAIKGAVSALDLKQLKCQVQLCNTYHLHLRPGDETVKKLGGIRRFTRWEGPVLT
;
A
#
# COMPACT_ATOMS: atom_id res chain seq x y z
N MET A 1 1.68 6.12 -14.88
CA MET A 1 1.54 4.76 -14.32
C MET A 1 1.34 3.81 -15.48
N ALA A 2 2.04 2.69 -15.51
CA ALA A 2 1.96 1.73 -16.61
C ALA A 2 1.74 0.31 -16.06
N TYR A 3 0.76 -0.40 -16.62
CA TYR A 3 0.56 -1.82 -16.38
C TYR A 3 1.11 -2.61 -17.57
N LYS A 4 2.00 -3.56 -17.30
CA LYS A 4 2.59 -4.47 -18.29
C LYS A 4 2.10 -5.89 -18.03
N LEU A 5 1.43 -6.49 -19.01
CA LEU A 5 1.10 -7.92 -18.98
C LEU A 5 2.35 -8.73 -19.40
N LEU A 6 2.81 -9.62 -18.53
CA LEU A 6 3.96 -10.49 -18.76
C LEU A 6 3.55 -11.85 -19.33
N LYS A 7 2.48 -12.44 -18.81
CA LYS A 7 1.95 -13.75 -19.24
C LYS A 7 0.46 -13.85 -18.98
N LYS A 8 -0.24 -14.63 -19.80
CA LYS A 8 -1.65 -14.96 -19.64
C LYS A 8 -1.85 -16.46 -19.87
N GLU A 9 -2.61 -17.10 -18.99
CA GLU A 9 -3.06 -18.49 -19.12
C GLU A 9 -4.56 -18.53 -18.82
N GLY A 10 -5.39 -18.76 -19.84
CA GLY A 10 -6.84 -18.59 -19.71
C GLY A 10 -7.22 -17.17 -19.25
N HIS A 11 -7.92 -17.06 -18.11
CA HIS A 11 -8.25 -15.76 -17.49
C HIS A 11 -7.19 -15.26 -16.49
N ALA A 12 -6.22 -16.10 -16.12
CA ALA A 12 -5.15 -15.74 -15.20
C ALA A 12 -4.12 -14.83 -15.90
N ARG A 13 -3.62 -13.83 -15.17
CA ARG A 13 -2.74 -12.78 -15.70
C ARG A 13 -1.59 -12.53 -14.74
N ARG A 14 -0.37 -12.60 -15.25
CA ARG A 14 0.85 -12.16 -14.57
C ARG A 14 1.26 -10.81 -15.15
N GLY A 15 1.46 -9.80 -14.30
CA GLY A 15 1.85 -8.48 -14.77
C GLY A 15 2.66 -7.67 -13.77
N GLU A 16 3.07 -6.49 -14.22
CA GLU A 16 3.80 -5.50 -13.44
C GLU A 16 3.06 -4.17 -13.50
N PHE A 17 2.81 -3.57 -12.34
CA PHE A 17 2.23 -2.25 -12.23
C PHE A 17 3.27 -1.27 -11.67
N GLN A 18 3.78 -0.40 -12.53
CA GLN A 18 4.80 0.59 -12.15
C GLN A 18 4.15 1.85 -11.59
N THR A 19 4.54 2.20 -10.37
CA THR A 19 4.18 3.44 -9.69
C THR A 19 5.43 4.29 -9.45
N VAL A 20 5.22 5.56 -9.09
CA VAL A 20 6.31 6.46 -8.67
C VAL A 20 7.01 6.02 -7.37
N HIS A 21 6.45 5.04 -6.65
CA HIS A 21 6.95 4.55 -5.37
C HIS A 21 7.36 3.08 -5.40
N GLY A 22 7.46 2.48 -6.60
CA GLY A 22 7.88 1.10 -6.78
C GLY A 22 6.97 0.32 -7.74
N THR A 23 7.41 -0.88 -8.08
CA THR A 23 6.67 -1.82 -8.95
C THR A 23 5.91 -2.84 -8.12
N VAL A 24 4.63 -3.05 -8.45
CA VAL A 24 3.78 -4.08 -7.85
C VAL A 24 3.60 -5.22 -8.85
N GLN A 25 3.95 -6.43 -8.45
CA GLN A 25 3.79 -7.65 -9.21
C GLN A 25 2.36 -8.17 -9.05
N THR A 26 1.63 -8.38 -10.15
CA THR A 26 0.26 -8.92 -10.14
C THR A 26 0.24 -10.40 -10.55
N PRO A 27 -0.65 -11.24 -9.97
CA PRO A 27 -1.61 -10.89 -8.93
C PRO A 27 -0.92 -10.63 -7.58
N CYS A 28 -1.44 -9.65 -6.82
CA CYS A 28 -0.92 -9.30 -5.49
C CYS A 28 -2.02 -9.36 -4.44
N PHE A 29 -1.65 -9.74 -3.22
CA PHE A 29 -2.45 -9.50 -2.02
C PHE A 29 -2.00 -8.19 -1.37
N MET A 30 -2.95 -7.37 -0.93
CA MET A 30 -2.68 -6.06 -0.33
C MET A 30 -2.98 -6.11 1.17
N ASN A 31 -1.97 -5.84 1.98
CA ASN A 31 -2.14 -5.75 3.43
C ASN A 31 -2.85 -4.44 3.80
N VAL A 32 -3.84 -4.51 4.71
CA VAL A 32 -4.66 -3.37 5.11
C VAL A 32 -4.09 -2.71 6.36
N ALA A 33 -3.79 -1.42 6.26
CA ALA A 33 -3.52 -0.54 7.39
C ALA A 33 -4.78 0.25 7.75
N THR A 34 -5.33 -0.02 8.94
CA THR A 34 -6.54 0.61 9.47
C THR A 34 -6.14 1.72 10.45
N ALA A 35 -6.54 2.97 10.16
CA ALA A 35 -6.14 4.15 10.93
C ALA A 35 -4.62 4.40 10.99
N GLY A 36 -3.91 4.09 9.89
CA GLY A 36 -2.46 4.30 9.78
C GLY A 36 -1.58 3.30 10.53
N ALA A 37 -2.19 2.28 11.15
CA ALA A 37 -1.49 1.14 11.72
C ALA A 37 -2.08 -0.16 11.14
N ILE A 38 -1.25 -1.20 11.02
CA ILE A 38 -1.78 -2.53 10.79
C ILE A 38 -2.27 -3.07 12.13
N LYS A 39 -3.59 -3.26 12.25
CA LYS A 39 -4.17 -3.87 13.44
C LYS A 39 -3.78 -5.35 13.44
N GLY A 40 -2.89 -5.75 14.37
CA GLY A 40 -2.45 -7.15 14.50
C GLY A 40 -0.99 -7.37 14.91
N ALA A 41 -0.30 -6.40 15.50
CA ALA A 41 1.11 -6.49 15.95
C ALA A 41 2.17 -6.63 14.85
N VAL A 42 1.80 -6.54 13.58
CA VAL A 42 2.73 -6.52 12.44
C VAL A 42 3.13 -5.07 12.17
N SER A 43 4.37 -4.72 12.46
CA SER A 43 4.94 -3.41 12.15
C SER A 43 5.20 -3.24 10.64
N ALA A 44 5.42 -2.01 10.17
CA ALA A 44 5.81 -1.76 8.78
C ALA A 44 7.13 -2.47 8.40
N LEU A 45 8.01 -2.75 9.38
CA LEU A 45 9.23 -3.54 9.17
C LEU A 45 8.90 -5.00 8.85
N ASP A 46 7.92 -5.56 9.55
CA ASP A 46 7.47 -6.94 9.33
C ASP A 46 6.83 -7.10 7.94
N LEU A 47 6.09 -6.08 7.46
CA LEU A 47 5.56 -6.08 6.08
C LEU A 47 6.64 -6.21 5.01
N LYS A 48 7.77 -5.53 5.19
CA LYS A 48 8.87 -5.57 4.23
C LYS A 48 9.48 -6.97 4.19
N GLN A 49 9.60 -7.63 5.34
CA GLN A 49 10.03 -9.03 5.42
C GLN A 49 9.02 -9.99 4.78
N LEU A 50 7.72 -9.71 4.91
CA LEU A 50 6.63 -10.45 4.27
C LEU A 50 6.50 -10.21 2.75
N LYS A 51 7.47 -9.51 2.13
CA LYS A 51 7.47 -9.17 0.70
C LYS A 51 6.20 -8.41 0.28
N CYS A 52 5.65 -7.60 1.18
CA CYS A 52 4.58 -6.66 0.85
C CYS A 52 5.08 -5.69 -0.23
N GLN A 53 4.29 -5.50 -1.29
CA GLN A 53 4.64 -4.62 -2.41
C GLN A 53 3.75 -3.39 -2.50
N VAL A 54 2.59 -3.42 -1.83
CA VAL A 54 1.63 -2.32 -1.78
C VAL A 54 0.82 -2.42 -0.49
N GLN A 55 0.62 -1.29 0.17
CA GLN A 55 -0.22 -1.17 1.36
C GLN A 55 -1.56 -0.54 0.96
N LEU A 56 -2.67 -1.13 1.43
CA LEU A 56 -3.97 -0.48 1.37
C LEU A 56 -4.14 0.34 2.65
N CYS A 57 -4.49 1.63 2.53
CA CYS A 57 -4.79 2.47 3.68
C CYS A 57 -6.16 3.12 3.54
N ASN A 58 -7.07 2.79 4.46
CA ASN A 58 -8.44 3.26 4.39
C ASN A 58 -8.54 4.75 4.80
N THR A 59 -8.98 5.58 3.84
CA THR A 59 -9.15 7.03 4.00
C THR A 59 -10.26 7.41 4.99
N TYR A 60 -11.33 6.63 5.09
CA TYR A 60 -12.45 6.90 6.01
C TYR A 60 -11.97 7.02 7.46
N HIS A 61 -11.14 6.08 7.90
CA HIS A 61 -10.64 6.11 9.28
C HIS A 61 -9.67 7.28 9.52
N LEU A 62 -8.78 7.55 8.56
CA LEU A 62 -7.81 8.65 8.66
C LEU A 62 -8.50 10.01 8.70
N HIS A 63 -9.53 10.20 7.87
CA HIS A 63 -10.33 11.40 7.81
C HIS A 63 -11.03 11.69 9.14
N LEU A 64 -11.58 10.66 9.78
CA LEU A 64 -12.23 10.81 11.09
C LEU A 64 -11.23 11.04 12.22
N ARG A 65 -10.14 10.26 12.25
CA ARG A 65 -9.05 10.36 13.25
C ARG A 65 -7.75 9.84 12.62
N PRO A 66 -6.67 10.64 12.52
CA PRO A 66 -6.44 11.94 13.17
C PRO A 66 -6.88 13.18 12.36
N GLY A 67 -7.54 13.01 11.21
CA GLY A 67 -7.92 14.08 10.29
C GLY A 67 -6.90 14.32 9.18
N ASP A 68 -7.39 14.70 8.00
CA ASP A 68 -6.57 14.86 6.79
C ASP A 68 -5.48 15.92 6.95
N GLU A 69 -5.81 17.05 7.59
CA GLU A 69 -4.87 18.14 7.85
C GLU A 69 -3.72 17.69 8.74
N THR A 70 -4.00 16.85 9.73
CA THR A 70 -2.98 16.27 10.61
C THR A 70 -2.06 15.33 9.81
N VAL A 71 -2.64 14.44 9.00
CA VAL A 71 -1.86 13.52 8.15
C VAL A 71 -0.98 14.30 7.17
N LYS A 72 -1.51 15.37 6.56
CA LYS A 72 -0.76 16.25 5.66
C LYS A 72 0.40 16.96 6.38
N LYS A 73 0.17 17.53 7.56
CA LYS A 73 1.21 18.16 8.40
C LYS A 73 2.32 17.20 8.82
N LEU A 74 1.98 15.93 9.05
CA LEU A 74 2.93 14.86 9.34
C LEU A 74 3.66 14.32 8.09
N GLY A 75 3.44 14.94 6.92
CA GLY A 75 4.16 14.65 5.69
C GLY A 75 3.50 13.59 4.80
N GLY A 76 2.19 13.41 4.94
CA GLY A 76 1.37 12.54 4.10
C GLY A 76 1.35 11.08 4.56
N ILE A 77 0.53 10.27 3.88
CA ILE A 77 0.18 8.93 4.36
C ILE A 77 1.39 7.99 4.51
N ARG A 78 2.34 8.03 3.56
CA ARG A 78 3.55 7.21 3.58
C ARG A 78 4.44 7.49 4.80
N ARG A 79 4.63 8.77 5.15
CA ARG A 79 5.37 9.15 6.35
C ARG A 79 4.60 8.79 7.63
N PHE A 80 3.29 9.01 7.61
CA PHE A 80 2.42 8.68 8.74
C PHE A 80 2.45 7.18 9.09
N THR A 81 2.39 6.29 8.08
CA THR A 81 2.45 4.83 8.29
C THR A 81 3.87 4.26 8.33
N ARG A 82 4.90 5.10 8.13
CA ARG A 82 6.31 4.70 7.92
C ARG A 82 6.50 3.69 6.78
N TRP A 83 5.61 3.71 5.79
CA TRP A 83 5.67 2.86 4.62
C TRP A 83 6.29 3.59 3.42
N GLU A 84 7.39 3.07 2.90
CA GLU A 84 8.09 3.69 1.77
C GLU A 84 7.61 3.19 0.40
N GLY A 85 6.82 2.12 0.34
CA GLY A 85 6.35 1.57 -0.93
C GLY A 85 5.09 2.26 -1.49
N PRO A 86 4.52 1.66 -2.55
CA PRO A 86 3.21 2.04 -3.10
C PRO A 86 2.09 1.97 -2.05
N VAL A 87 1.17 2.94 -2.09
CA VAL A 87 -0.04 2.97 -1.24
C VAL A 87 -1.26 3.06 -2.16
N LEU A 88 -2.28 2.25 -1.85
CA LEU A 88 -3.63 2.39 -2.39
C LEU A 88 -4.53 2.94 -1.29
N THR A 89 -5.25 4.02 -1.57
CA THR A 89 -6.15 4.71 -0.64
C THR A 89 -7.56 4.76 -1.18
#